data_AF-N1Z8Q7-F1
#
_entry.id   AF-N1Z8Q7-F1
#
_cell.length_a   1.000
_cell.length_b   1.000
_cell.length_c   1.000
_cell.angle_alpha   90.00
_cell.angle_beta   90.00
_cell.angle_gamma   90.00
#
_symmetry.space_group_name_H-M   'P 1'
#
loop_
_entity.id
_entity.type
_entity.pdbx_description
1 polymer ?
#
loop_
_entity_poly.entity_id
_entity_poly.type
_entity_poly.pdbx_seq_one_letter_code
_entity_poly.pdbx_strand_id
1 'polypeptide(L)'
;MSLNITGNFFGQIKNSKQYQAAAKDFLSLHRQEVAAMSPEQKMMYELLGGEKGYMNNVMKNYNSDGDFTAGGIVVPGMLATGIPESERHQIINISEDARQMMFDNVKREFIKENGISNGNTTKRSEVFRKFQLSIPKEDRLKGTWTLQQYEGNYRSALYHAVKAADPNWEAGQPFDPAILDNITREDIEKNLVQSGNRLVKKSINCYA
;
A
#
# COMPACT_ATOMS: atom_id res chain seq x y z
N MET A 1 30.56 -30.44 -30.90
CA MET A 1 29.25 -30.63 -30.22
C MET A 1 28.55 -29.28 -30.19
N SER A 2 27.55 -29.09 -31.05
CA SER A 2 26.73 -27.88 -31.09
C SER A 2 25.71 -27.92 -29.95
N LEU A 3 25.76 -26.94 -29.05
CA LEU A 3 24.73 -26.74 -28.03
C LEU A 3 23.49 -26.14 -28.70
N ASN A 4 22.46 -26.96 -28.89
CA ASN A 4 21.11 -26.52 -29.26
C ASN A 4 20.45 -25.81 -28.06
N ILE A 5 20.74 -24.53 -27.85
CA ILE A 5 20.07 -23.67 -26.84
C ILE A 5 18.87 -22.96 -27.50
N THR A 6 17.94 -23.72 -28.06
CA THR A 6 16.65 -23.20 -28.56
C THR A 6 15.48 -24.15 -28.31
N GLY A 7 15.68 -25.16 -27.45
CA GLY A 7 14.64 -26.08 -27.02
C GLY A 7 13.78 -25.49 -25.89
N ASN A 8 12.51 -25.22 -26.19
CA ASN A 8 11.40 -25.16 -25.24
C ASN A 8 11.30 -23.98 -24.24
N PHE A 9 11.96 -22.84 -24.50
CA PHE A 9 11.83 -21.65 -23.63
C PHE A 9 10.38 -21.11 -23.58
N PHE A 10 9.66 -21.12 -24.71
CA PHE A 10 8.26 -20.66 -24.74
C PHE A 10 7.29 -21.59 -24.01
N GLY A 11 7.52 -22.91 -24.03
CA GLY A 11 6.73 -23.87 -23.24
C GLY A 11 6.95 -23.69 -21.74
N GLN A 12 8.19 -23.40 -21.33
CA GLN A 12 8.53 -23.12 -19.93
C GLN A 12 7.91 -21.82 -19.41
N ILE A 13 7.85 -20.76 -20.22
CA ILE A 13 7.20 -19.49 -19.84
C ILE A 13 5.72 -19.68 -19.53
N LYS A 14 4.99 -20.48 -20.34
CA LYS A 14 3.55 -20.74 -20.13
C LYS A 14 3.23 -21.45 -18.81
N ASN A 15 4.20 -22.17 -18.26
CA ASN A 15 4.06 -22.87 -16.98
C ASN A 15 4.48 -22.02 -15.77
N SER A 16 4.96 -20.79 -15.99
CA SER A 16 5.29 -19.87 -14.88
C SER A 16 4.03 -19.36 -14.19
N LYS A 17 4.11 -19.13 -12.87
CA LYS A 17 3.03 -18.49 -12.10
C LYS A 17 2.70 -17.11 -12.66
N GLN A 18 3.72 -16.37 -13.10
CA GLN A 18 3.58 -15.06 -13.75
C GLN A 18 2.69 -15.14 -15.00
N TYR A 19 2.97 -16.08 -15.91
CA TYR A 19 2.17 -16.25 -17.12
C TYR A 19 0.75 -16.69 -16.77
N GLN A 20 0.59 -17.66 -15.86
CA GLN A 20 -0.72 -18.17 -15.47
C GLN A 20 -1.60 -17.08 -14.84
N ALA A 21 -1.03 -16.23 -13.98
CA ALA A 21 -1.73 -15.09 -13.39
C ALA A 21 -2.16 -14.07 -14.45
N ALA A 22 -1.23 -13.63 -15.30
CA ALA A 22 -1.54 -12.71 -16.40
C ALA A 22 -2.57 -13.31 -17.38
N ALA A 23 -2.46 -14.59 -17.68
CA ALA A 23 -3.37 -15.27 -18.59
C ALA A 23 -4.79 -15.38 -18.00
N LYS A 24 -4.90 -15.67 -16.71
CA LYS A 24 -6.18 -15.68 -15.99
C LYS A 24 -6.89 -14.33 -16.09
N ASP A 25 -6.14 -13.24 -15.92
CA ASP A 25 -6.73 -11.90 -15.86
C ASP A 25 -7.06 -11.32 -17.25
N PHE A 26 -6.29 -11.67 -18.28
CA PHE A 26 -6.35 -10.99 -19.59
C PHE A 26 -6.69 -11.89 -20.78
N LEU A 27 -6.25 -13.15 -20.79
CA LEU A 27 -6.19 -13.95 -22.02
C LEU A 27 -7.56 -14.37 -22.54
N SER A 28 -8.52 -14.62 -21.65
CA SER A 28 -9.87 -15.02 -22.04
C SER A 28 -10.58 -13.93 -22.82
N LEU A 29 -10.58 -12.70 -22.29
CA LEU A 29 -11.20 -11.54 -22.95
C LEU A 29 -10.47 -11.19 -24.24
N HIS A 30 -9.14 -11.16 -24.19
CA HIS A 30 -8.31 -10.86 -25.36
C HIS A 30 -8.57 -11.82 -26.54
N ARG A 31 -8.74 -13.12 -26.26
CA ARG A 31 -9.06 -14.11 -27.30
C ARG A 31 -10.45 -13.91 -27.91
N GLN A 32 -11.43 -13.44 -27.13
CA GLN A 32 -12.76 -13.10 -27.66
C GLN A 32 -12.66 -11.89 -28.59
N GLU A 33 -11.89 -10.88 -28.21
CA GLU A 33 -11.62 -9.70 -29.05
C GLU A 33 -10.94 -10.09 -30.37
N VAL A 34 -9.91 -10.94 -30.31
CA VAL A 34 -9.22 -11.46 -31.52
C VAL A 34 -10.16 -12.31 -32.38
N ALA A 35 -11.06 -13.10 -31.79
CA ALA A 35 -12.02 -13.90 -32.55
C ALA A 35 -13.05 -13.05 -33.31
N ALA A 36 -13.32 -11.84 -32.84
CA ALA A 36 -14.23 -10.89 -33.48
C ALA A 36 -13.57 -10.02 -34.57
N MET A 37 -12.25 -10.14 -34.78
CA MET A 37 -11.52 -9.37 -35.79
C MET A 37 -11.83 -9.83 -37.22
N SER A 38 -11.78 -8.89 -38.18
CA SER A 38 -11.75 -9.24 -39.60
C SER A 38 -10.49 -10.03 -39.97
N PRO A 39 -10.47 -10.74 -41.11
CA PRO A 39 -9.26 -11.42 -41.60
C PRO A 39 -8.04 -10.50 -41.70
N GLU A 40 -8.22 -9.27 -42.19
CA GLU A 40 -7.15 -8.27 -42.35
C GLU A 40 -6.64 -7.79 -40.99
N GLN A 41 -7.54 -7.53 -40.04
CA GLN A 41 -7.18 -7.15 -38.67
C GLN A 41 -6.43 -8.26 -37.95
N LYS A 42 -6.86 -9.52 -38.12
CA LYS A 42 -6.18 -10.68 -37.55
C LYS A 42 -4.79 -10.88 -38.16
N MET A 43 -4.64 -10.67 -39.47
CA MET A 43 -3.33 -10.72 -40.13
C MET A 43 -2.38 -9.63 -39.60
N MET A 44 -2.87 -8.40 -39.41
CA MET A 44 -2.09 -7.32 -38.81
C MET A 44 -1.71 -7.64 -37.34
N TYR A 45 -2.64 -8.19 -36.56
CA TYR A 45 -2.41 -8.61 -35.19
C TYR A 45 -1.28 -9.65 -35.09
N GLU A 46 -1.29 -10.68 -35.93
CA GLU A 46 -0.22 -11.69 -35.97
C GLU A 46 1.12 -11.08 -36.40
N LEU A 47 1.11 -10.17 -37.39
CA LEU A 47 2.32 -9.44 -37.82
C LEU A 47 2.93 -8.60 -36.68
N LEU A 48 2.10 -8.01 -35.82
CA LEU A 48 2.53 -7.24 -34.65
C LEU A 48 2.86 -8.10 -33.41
N GLY A 49 2.97 -9.43 -33.59
CA GLY A 49 3.44 -10.36 -32.56
C GLY A 49 2.34 -11.18 -31.87
N GLY A 50 1.09 -11.00 -32.25
CA GLY A 50 -0.04 -11.84 -31.86
C GLY A 50 -0.20 -12.01 -30.34
N GLU A 51 -0.66 -13.19 -29.92
CA GLU A 51 -0.93 -13.50 -28.50
C GLU A 51 0.34 -13.43 -27.66
N LYS A 52 1.47 -13.81 -28.24
CA LYS A 52 2.78 -13.76 -27.59
C LYS A 52 3.17 -12.31 -27.26
N GLY A 53 3.01 -11.38 -28.22
CA GLY A 53 3.27 -9.96 -28.01
C GLY A 53 2.37 -9.37 -26.94
N TYR A 54 1.08 -9.69 -26.98
CA TYR A 54 0.11 -9.29 -25.96
C TYR A 54 0.49 -9.80 -24.57
N MET A 55 0.75 -11.11 -24.44
CA MET A 55 1.12 -11.73 -23.17
C MET A 55 2.42 -11.14 -22.60
N ASN A 56 3.44 -10.93 -23.44
CA ASN A 56 4.67 -10.27 -23.02
C ASN A 56 4.45 -8.85 -22.47
N ASN A 57 3.44 -8.14 -22.98
CA ASN A 57 3.10 -6.81 -22.48
C ASN A 57 2.40 -6.89 -21.12
N VAL A 58 1.34 -7.70 -20.99
CA VAL A 58 0.57 -7.78 -19.74
C VAL A 58 1.35 -8.44 -18.60
N MET A 59 2.24 -9.39 -18.90
CA MET A 59 3.08 -10.07 -17.90
C MET A 59 4.01 -9.12 -17.14
N LYS A 60 4.37 -7.96 -17.70
CA LYS A 60 5.19 -6.94 -17.01
C LYS A 60 4.55 -6.42 -15.73
N ASN A 61 3.24 -6.57 -15.58
CA ASN A 61 2.50 -6.18 -14.38
C ASN A 61 2.52 -7.23 -13.28
N TYR A 62 3.19 -8.37 -13.46
CA TYR A 62 3.24 -9.46 -12.49
C TYR A 62 4.67 -9.82 -12.14
N ASN A 63 4.92 -10.22 -10.89
CA ASN A 63 6.21 -10.77 -10.49
C ASN A 63 6.30 -12.28 -10.82
N SER A 64 7.45 -12.89 -10.53
CA SER A 64 7.69 -14.33 -10.73
C SER A 64 6.75 -15.24 -9.94
N ASP A 65 6.18 -14.75 -8.83
CA ASP A 65 5.24 -15.48 -7.98
C ASP A 65 3.79 -15.38 -8.49
N GLY A 66 3.54 -14.59 -9.53
CA GLY A 66 2.20 -14.34 -10.06
C GLY A 66 1.42 -13.26 -9.32
N ASP A 67 2.06 -12.51 -8.42
CA ASP A 67 1.43 -11.35 -7.76
C ASP A 67 1.41 -10.16 -8.73
N PHE A 68 0.29 -9.44 -8.79
CA PHE A 68 0.18 -8.19 -9.52
C PHE A 68 1.01 -7.08 -8.83
N THR A 69 1.87 -6.43 -9.59
CA THR A 69 2.80 -5.38 -9.15
C THR A 69 2.64 -4.06 -9.90
N ALA A 70 1.87 -4.00 -10.99
CA ALA A 70 1.76 -2.82 -11.85
C ALA A 70 3.14 -2.21 -12.21
N GLY A 71 4.09 -3.05 -12.64
CA GLY A 71 5.45 -2.60 -12.95
C GLY A 71 6.27 -2.18 -11.72
N GLY A 72 5.91 -2.67 -10.53
CA GLY A 72 6.62 -2.40 -9.27
C GLY A 72 6.01 -1.30 -8.40
N ILE A 73 4.91 -0.68 -8.86
CA ILE A 73 4.15 0.33 -8.11
C ILE A 73 3.41 -0.31 -6.93
N VAL A 74 2.79 -1.47 -7.16
CA VAL A 74 2.05 -2.22 -6.13
C VAL A 74 2.98 -3.21 -5.44
N VAL A 75 3.01 -3.14 -4.11
CA VAL A 75 3.71 -4.14 -3.29
C VAL A 75 2.92 -5.46 -3.34
N PRO A 76 3.56 -6.61 -3.63
CA PRO A 76 2.88 -7.91 -3.62
C PRO A 76 2.07 -8.13 -2.33
N GLY A 77 0.84 -8.65 -2.44
CA GLY A 77 -0.06 -8.80 -1.29
C GLY A 77 -0.83 -7.53 -0.87
N MET A 78 -0.63 -6.39 -1.54
CA MET A 78 -1.42 -5.17 -1.31
C MET A 78 -2.59 -4.97 -2.28
N LEU A 79 -2.74 -5.82 -3.30
CA LEU A 79 -3.90 -5.77 -4.18
C LEU A 79 -5.15 -6.22 -3.40
N ALA A 80 -6.04 -5.27 -3.11
CA ALA A 80 -7.24 -5.51 -2.30
C ALA A 80 -8.50 -5.86 -3.13
N THR A 81 -8.39 -5.90 -4.47
CA THR A 81 -9.53 -6.17 -5.36
C THR A 81 -10.16 -7.53 -5.01
N GLY A 82 -11.47 -7.52 -4.72
CA GLY A 82 -12.21 -8.72 -4.34
C GLY A 82 -12.02 -9.18 -2.89
N ILE A 83 -11.21 -8.48 -2.08
CA ILE A 83 -11.02 -8.77 -0.65
C ILE A 83 -11.96 -7.87 0.17
N PRO A 84 -12.92 -8.44 0.93
CA PRO A 84 -13.83 -7.67 1.77
C PRO A 84 -13.10 -6.81 2.80
N GLU A 85 -13.67 -5.63 3.10
CA GLU A 85 -13.08 -4.72 4.09
C GLU A 85 -12.90 -5.37 5.46
N SER A 86 -13.85 -6.20 5.91
CA SER A 86 -13.79 -6.95 7.16
C SER A 86 -12.60 -7.92 7.27
N GLU A 87 -12.07 -8.38 6.14
CA GLU A 87 -10.92 -9.28 6.08
C GLU A 87 -9.58 -8.52 6.09
N ARG A 88 -9.55 -7.34 5.49
CA ARG A 88 -8.32 -6.52 5.35
C ARG A 88 -8.16 -5.43 6.40
N HIS A 89 -9.25 -4.96 7.01
CA HIS A 89 -9.23 -3.98 8.09
C HIS A 89 -9.34 -4.72 9.43
N GLN A 90 -8.21 -5.18 9.93
CA GLN A 90 -8.07 -5.84 11.23
C GLN A 90 -6.87 -5.25 11.95
N ILE A 91 -7.01 -5.02 13.26
CA ILE A 91 -5.86 -4.63 14.09
C ILE A 91 -5.02 -5.87 14.35
N ILE A 92 -3.75 -5.80 13.98
CA ILE A 92 -2.75 -6.82 14.29
C ILE A 92 -1.60 -6.19 15.06
N ASN A 93 -0.79 -7.00 15.73
CA ASN A 93 0.45 -6.51 16.30
C ASN A 93 1.43 -6.16 15.18
N ILE A 94 1.99 -4.96 15.23
CA ILE A 94 3.07 -4.51 14.36
C ILE A 94 4.30 -4.18 15.22
N SER A 95 5.48 -4.06 14.61
CA SER A 95 6.70 -3.76 15.38
C SER A 95 6.70 -2.36 15.98
N GLU A 96 7.37 -2.20 17.13
CA GLU A 96 7.65 -0.89 17.72
C GLU A 96 8.37 0.03 16.71
N ASP A 97 9.36 -0.49 15.98
CA ASP A 97 10.09 0.25 14.95
C ASP A 97 9.19 0.83 13.86
N ALA A 98 8.17 0.07 13.44
CA ALA A 98 7.20 0.56 12.45
C ALA A 98 6.35 1.69 13.03
N ARG A 99 5.92 1.56 14.29
CA ARG A 99 5.16 2.60 15.00
C ARG A 99 5.99 3.86 15.21
N GLN A 100 7.26 3.72 15.60
CA GLN A 100 8.20 4.82 15.79
C GLN A 100 8.47 5.54 14.47
N MET A 101 8.76 4.81 13.40
CA MET A 101 8.97 5.41 12.08
C MET A 101 7.76 6.20 11.58
N MET A 102 6.54 5.70 11.84
CA MET A 102 5.32 6.44 11.51
C MET A 102 5.14 7.67 12.40
N PHE A 103 5.38 7.56 13.71
CA PHE A 103 5.32 8.69 14.63
C PHE A 103 6.29 9.82 14.22
N ASP A 104 7.55 9.48 13.98
CA ASP A 104 8.58 10.44 13.57
C ASP A 104 8.20 11.14 12.26
N ASN A 105 7.67 10.37 11.31
CA ASN A 105 7.20 10.93 10.04
C ASN A 105 6.02 11.89 10.24
N VAL A 106 5.02 11.50 11.02
CA VAL A 106 3.86 12.33 11.33
C VAL A 106 4.28 13.60 12.04
N LYS A 107 5.16 13.53 13.04
CA LYS A 107 5.66 14.70 13.79
C LYS A 107 6.44 15.66 12.88
N ARG A 108 7.35 15.13 12.08
CA ARG A 108 8.11 15.91 11.09
C ARG A 108 7.20 16.64 10.10
N GLU A 109 6.21 15.95 9.56
CA GLU A 109 5.27 16.52 8.57
C GLU A 109 4.32 17.53 9.20
N PHE A 110 3.84 17.24 10.40
CA PHE A 110 2.99 18.15 11.14
C PHE A 110 3.69 19.49 11.41
N ILE A 111 4.95 19.46 11.84
CA ILE A 111 5.76 20.68 12.05
C ILE A 111 6.00 21.40 10.72
N LYS A 112 6.46 20.68 9.70
CA LYS A 112 6.82 21.26 8.40
C LYS A 112 5.64 21.95 7.71
N GLU A 113 4.46 21.36 7.81
CA GLU A 113 3.26 21.79 7.08
C GLU A 113 2.27 22.54 7.98
N ASN A 114 2.70 23.01 9.16
CA ASN A 114 1.85 23.75 10.10
C ASN A 114 0.53 23.02 10.41
N GLY A 115 0.60 21.71 10.62
CA GLY A 115 -0.55 20.85 10.89
C GLY A 115 -1.36 20.41 9.65
N ILE A 116 -1.09 20.93 8.44
CA ILE A 116 -1.77 20.51 7.20
C ILE A 116 -1.30 19.13 6.74
N SER A 117 -2.23 18.32 6.25
CA SER A 117 -1.92 17.03 5.65
C SER A 117 -1.67 17.21 4.15
N ASN A 118 -0.41 17.34 3.76
CA ASN A 118 -0.03 17.56 2.37
C ASN A 118 0.46 16.26 1.70
N GLY A 119 -0.31 15.67 0.79
CA GLY A 119 0.11 14.43 0.12
C GLY A 119 1.38 14.54 -0.76
N ASN A 120 1.79 15.76 -1.14
CA ASN A 120 2.84 15.97 -2.15
C ASN A 120 4.25 16.12 -1.55
N THR A 121 4.38 16.55 -0.30
CA THR A 121 5.67 16.80 0.38
C THR A 121 6.02 15.74 1.42
N THR A 122 5.16 14.73 1.57
CA THR A 122 5.21 13.74 2.63
C THR A 122 5.97 12.49 2.19
N LYS A 123 6.74 11.91 3.11
CA LYS A 123 7.39 10.60 2.92
C LYS A 123 6.47 9.46 3.35
N ARG A 124 5.19 9.77 3.56
CA ARG A 124 4.13 8.83 3.95
C ARG A 124 4.18 7.54 3.12
N SER A 125 4.19 7.67 1.79
CA SER A 125 4.24 6.50 0.88
C SER A 125 5.52 5.67 1.06
N GLU A 126 6.66 6.30 1.35
CA GLU A 126 7.92 5.61 1.63
C GLU A 126 7.84 4.82 2.94
N VAL A 127 7.26 5.40 4.01
CA VAL A 127 7.07 4.73 5.31
C VAL A 127 6.17 3.50 5.15
N PHE A 128 5.00 3.66 4.52
CA PHE A 128 4.09 2.54 4.28
C PHE A 128 4.74 1.46 3.42
N ARG A 129 5.42 1.84 2.34
CA ARG A 129 6.09 0.87 1.46
C ARG A 129 7.20 0.11 2.18
N LYS A 130 8.01 0.80 2.99
CA LYS A 130 9.06 0.17 3.81
C LYS A 130 8.47 -0.81 4.81
N PHE A 131 7.41 -0.41 5.51
CA PHE A 131 6.70 -1.26 6.46
C PHE A 131 6.07 -2.49 5.78
N GLN A 132 5.38 -2.32 4.65
CA GLN A 132 4.77 -3.43 3.92
C GLN A 132 5.80 -4.49 3.52
N LEU A 133 6.98 -4.05 3.08
CA LEU A 133 8.07 -4.97 2.75
C LEU A 133 8.72 -5.63 3.97
N SER A 134 8.55 -5.09 5.18
CA SER A 134 9.15 -5.65 6.40
C SER A 134 8.27 -6.69 7.10
N ILE A 135 7.05 -6.95 6.62
CA ILE A 135 6.12 -7.92 7.20
C ILE A 135 5.71 -9.02 6.21
N PRO A 136 5.22 -10.18 6.70
CA PRO A 136 4.72 -11.27 5.85
C PRO A 136 3.67 -10.80 4.85
N LYS A 137 3.64 -11.41 3.65
CA LYS A 137 2.82 -10.95 2.53
C LYS A 137 1.33 -10.95 2.87
N GLU A 138 0.89 -11.99 3.57
CA GLU A 138 -0.45 -12.24 4.07
C GLU A 138 -0.95 -11.21 5.09
N ASP A 139 -0.04 -10.54 5.80
CA ASP A 139 -0.37 -9.56 6.82
C ASP A 139 -0.36 -8.12 6.28
N ARG A 140 0.15 -7.88 5.06
CA ARG A 140 0.40 -6.53 4.54
C ARG A 140 -0.82 -5.62 4.55
N LEU A 141 -1.99 -6.14 4.18
CA LEU A 141 -3.23 -5.39 4.21
C LEU A 141 -3.65 -4.99 5.63
N LYS A 142 -3.64 -5.96 6.56
CA LYS A 142 -4.02 -5.76 7.97
C LYS A 142 -3.02 -4.88 8.72
N GLY A 143 -1.73 -5.11 8.46
CA GLY A 143 -0.63 -4.31 8.99
C GLY A 143 -0.69 -2.88 8.47
N THR A 144 -0.94 -2.68 7.18
CA THR A 144 -1.08 -1.32 6.60
C THR A 144 -2.25 -0.59 7.23
N TRP A 145 -3.38 -1.28 7.39
CA TRP A 145 -4.53 -0.73 8.10
C TRP A 145 -4.18 -0.35 9.55
N THR A 146 -3.51 -1.23 10.28
CA THR A 146 -3.06 -0.98 11.65
C THR A 146 -2.14 0.25 11.72
N LEU A 147 -1.14 0.34 10.84
CA LEU A 147 -0.21 1.47 10.80
C LEU A 147 -0.94 2.80 10.49
N GLN A 148 -1.96 2.76 9.64
CA GLN A 148 -2.84 3.91 9.36
C GLN A 148 -3.65 4.33 10.60
N GLN A 149 -4.07 3.40 11.46
CA GLN A 149 -4.72 3.76 12.72
C GLN A 149 -3.77 4.50 13.67
N TYR A 150 -2.51 4.07 13.75
CA TYR A 150 -1.48 4.78 14.52
C TYR A 150 -1.20 6.17 13.92
N GLU A 151 -1.01 6.26 12.61
CA GLU A 151 -0.82 7.53 11.88
C GLU A 151 -1.89 8.56 12.26
N GLY A 152 -3.16 8.19 12.17
CA GLY A 152 -4.28 9.07 12.48
C GLY A 152 -4.31 9.51 13.95
N ASN A 153 -4.03 8.58 14.88
CA ASN A 153 -4.00 8.89 16.30
C ASN A 153 -2.82 9.79 16.69
N TYR A 154 -1.63 9.58 16.11
CA TYR A 154 -0.49 10.48 16.30
C TYR A 154 -0.81 11.87 15.80
N ARG A 155 -1.36 11.98 14.59
CA ARG A 155 -1.72 13.27 14.00
C ARG A 155 -2.75 14.01 14.86
N SER A 156 -3.78 13.30 15.32
CA SER A 156 -4.78 13.86 16.24
C SER A 156 -4.14 14.37 17.53
N ALA A 157 -3.23 13.60 18.14
CA ALA A 157 -2.57 14.02 19.38
C ALA A 157 -1.73 15.30 19.20
N LEU A 158 -0.96 15.40 18.12
CA LEU A 158 -0.18 16.61 17.83
C LEU A 158 -1.09 17.82 17.58
N TYR A 159 -2.19 17.62 16.83
CA TYR A 159 -3.19 18.67 16.61
C TYR A 159 -3.78 19.18 17.92
N HIS A 160 -4.21 18.28 18.81
CA HIS A 160 -4.78 18.67 20.09
C HIS A 160 -3.76 19.35 21.01
N ALA A 161 -2.49 18.96 20.96
CA ALA A 161 -1.45 19.62 21.74
C ALA A 161 -1.24 21.07 21.31
N VAL A 162 -1.18 21.34 20.00
CA VAL A 162 -1.09 22.72 19.50
C VAL A 162 -2.36 23.51 19.84
N LYS A 163 -3.55 22.95 19.62
CA LYS A 163 -4.82 23.59 20.03
C LYS A 163 -4.93 23.85 21.54
N ALA A 164 -4.33 23.02 22.38
CA ALA A 164 -4.33 23.23 23.82
C ALA A 164 -3.41 24.38 24.25
N ALA A 165 -2.28 24.56 23.55
CA ALA A 165 -1.35 25.67 23.78
C ALA A 165 -1.86 26.99 23.18
N ASP A 166 -2.52 26.94 22.03
CA ASP A 166 -3.17 28.07 21.37
C ASP A 166 -4.58 27.68 20.88
N PRO A 167 -5.65 28.00 21.65
CA PRO A 167 -7.02 27.70 21.27
C PRO A 167 -7.48 28.34 19.95
N ASN A 168 -6.84 29.44 19.53
CA ASN A 168 -7.19 30.17 18.31
C ASN A 168 -6.42 29.68 17.08
N TRP A 169 -5.39 28.84 17.26
CA TRP A 169 -4.61 28.29 16.16
C TRP A 169 -5.46 27.41 15.24
N GLU A 170 -5.29 27.54 13.93
CA GLU A 170 -5.93 26.65 12.95
C GLU A 170 -4.88 26.00 12.04
N ALA A 171 -5.18 24.82 11.50
CA ALA A 171 -4.24 24.13 10.62
C ALA A 171 -3.83 25.02 9.43
N GLY A 172 -2.53 25.14 9.20
CA GLY A 172 -1.90 26.03 8.23
C GLY A 172 -1.31 27.28 8.85
N GLN A 173 -1.75 27.68 10.05
CA GLN A 173 -1.16 28.79 10.79
C GLN A 173 0.18 28.36 11.41
N PRO A 174 1.18 29.25 11.48
CA PRO A 174 2.41 28.95 12.18
C PRO A 174 2.14 28.67 13.67
N PHE A 175 2.93 27.80 14.27
CA PHE A 175 2.93 27.51 15.70
C PHE A 175 4.36 27.29 16.20
N ASP A 176 4.58 27.37 17.51
CA ASP A 176 5.89 27.04 18.11
C ASP A 176 6.11 25.51 18.15
N PRO A 177 7.09 24.96 17.41
CA PRO A 177 7.36 23.52 17.41
C PRO A 177 7.70 22.96 18.80
N ALA A 178 8.21 23.79 19.72
CA ALA A 178 8.57 23.37 21.07
C ALA A 178 7.37 22.83 21.88
N ILE A 179 6.13 23.19 21.50
CA ILE A 179 4.89 22.61 22.05
C ILE A 179 4.90 21.07 21.95
N LEU A 180 5.58 20.52 20.94
CA LEU A 180 5.59 19.09 20.65
C LEU A 180 6.82 18.36 21.23
N ASP A 181 7.78 19.04 21.84
CA ASP A 181 9.07 18.43 22.25
C ASP A 181 8.88 17.27 23.23
N ASN A 182 7.98 17.44 24.20
CA ASN A 182 7.71 16.43 25.23
C ASN A 182 6.67 15.37 24.80
N ILE A 183 6.13 15.46 23.59
CA ILE A 183 5.17 14.47 23.10
C ILE A 183 5.94 13.27 22.54
N THR A 184 5.72 12.13 23.19
CA THR A 184 6.27 10.83 22.77
C THR A 184 5.20 9.95 22.15
N ARG A 185 5.64 8.94 21.40
CA ARG A 185 4.77 7.92 20.84
C ARG A 185 4.11 7.11 21.95
N GLU A 186 4.89 6.71 22.95
CA GLU A 186 4.47 5.90 24.08
C GLU A 186 3.35 6.59 24.88
N ASP A 187 3.43 7.91 25.05
CA ASP A 187 2.40 8.71 25.73
C ASP A 187 1.07 8.76 24.98
N ILE A 188 1.11 8.67 23.66
CA ILE A 188 -0.10 8.59 22.84
C ILE A 188 -0.65 7.17 22.90
N GLU A 189 0.20 6.18 22.65
CA GLU A 189 -0.19 4.76 22.58
C GLU A 189 -0.76 4.23 23.91
N LYS A 190 -0.25 4.67 25.07
CA LYS A 190 -0.80 4.27 26.38
C LYS A 190 -2.27 4.65 26.57
N ASN A 191 -2.74 5.64 25.81
CA ASN A 191 -4.11 6.12 25.83
C ASN A 191 -4.98 5.53 24.71
N LEU A 192 -4.45 4.61 23.90
CA LEU A 192 -5.21 3.92 22.86
C LEU A 192 -5.73 2.57 23.35
N VAL A 193 -6.88 2.18 22.83
CA VAL A 193 -7.47 0.85 23.00
C VAL A 193 -8.06 0.40 21.67
N GLN A 194 -8.01 -0.89 21.41
CA GLN A 194 -8.68 -1.46 20.25
C GLN A 194 -10.19 -1.44 20.47
N SER A 195 -10.93 -0.91 19.49
CA SER A 195 -12.39 -1.00 19.41
C SER A 195 -12.77 -1.53 18.04
N GLY A 196 -13.16 -2.81 17.99
CA GLY A 196 -13.36 -3.55 16.74
C GLY A 196 -12.08 -3.56 15.90
N ASN A 197 -12.17 -2.99 14.70
CA ASN A 197 -11.03 -2.85 13.78
C ASN A 197 -10.32 -1.50 13.86
N ARG A 198 -10.57 -0.67 14.88
CA ARG A 198 -9.94 0.66 15.02
C ARG A 198 -9.16 0.77 16.31
N LEU A 199 -8.21 1.71 16.34
CA LEU A 199 -7.60 2.20 17.58
C LEU A 199 -8.28 3.51 17.96
N VAL A 200 -8.86 3.55 19.16
CA VAL A 200 -9.57 4.71 19.70
C VAL A 200 -8.93 5.14 21.01
N LYS A 201 -9.09 6.42 21.38
CA LYS A 201 -8.67 6.90 22.70
C LYS A 201 -9.52 6.25 23.79
N LYS A 202 -8.90 5.90 24.92
CA LYS A 202 -9.59 5.43 26.13
C LYS A 202 -10.59 6.50 26.57
N SER A 203 -11.84 6.11 26.75
CA SER A 203 -12.84 6.95 27.42
C SER A 203 -12.37 7.17 28.86
N ILE A 204 -12.23 8.43 29.28
CA ILE A 204 -12.13 8.71 30.72
C ILE A 204 -13.53 8.50 31.27
N ASN A 205 -13.76 7.40 32.00
CA ASN A 205 -14.95 7.28 32.82
C ASN A 205 -14.82 8.30 33.96
N CYS A 206 -15.37 9.49 33.76
CA CYS A 206 -15.58 10.46 34.82
C CYS A 206 -16.73 9.93 35.68
N TYR A 207 -16.46 9.06 36.66
CA TYR A 207 -17.41 8.91 37.76
C TYR A 207 -17.29 10.15 38.64
N ALA A 208 -18.42 10.85 38.74
CA ALA A 208 -18.64 12.07 39.51
C ALA A 208 -18.43 11.87 41.02
#